data_AF-A0A2W0B2L3-F1
#
_entry.id   AF-A0A2W0B2L3-F1
#
_cell.length_a   1.000
_cell.length_b   1.000
_cell.length_c   1.000
_cell.angle_alpha   90.00
_cell.angle_beta   90.00
_cell.angle_gamma   90.00
#
_symmetry.space_group_name_H-M   'P 1'
#
loop_
_entity.id
_entity.type
_entity.pdbx_description
1 polymer ?
#
loop_
_entity_poly.entity_id
_entity_poly.type
_entity_poly.pdbx_seq_one_letter_code
_entity_poly.pdbx_strand_id
1 'polypeptide(L)'
;MSKRVLQSACLAVLMWIISCGGGDQPQPAPAPAPGQQTNANQLTAQDVTAVVTAAAASVNVPVAIAVTNRQGNILAVYVKPGTPSTSIGNFGVATDTRELAVGLARTASFFS
;
A
#
# COMPACT_ATOMS: atom_id res chain seq x y z
N MET A 1 -3.34 67.81 -32.98
CA MET A 1 -3.59 66.74 -31.99
C MET A 1 -2.87 65.46 -32.44
N SER A 2 -1.54 65.34 -32.29
CA SER A 2 -0.82 64.15 -32.81
C SER A 2 0.45 63.79 -32.02
N LYS A 3 0.51 64.08 -30.71
CA LYS A 3 1.68 63.74 -29.86
C LYS A 3 1.36 62.74 -28.75
N ARG A 4 0.08 62.41 -28.53
CA ARG A 4 -0.37 61.56 -27.41
C ARG A 4 -0.37 60.06 -27.74
N VAL A 5 -0.43 59.69 -29.02
CA VAL A 5 -0.49 58.27 -29.42
C VAL A 5 0.91 57.62 -29.46
N LEU A 6 1.96 58.41 -29.72
CA LEU A 6 3.33 57.89 -29.80
C LEU A 6 3.97 57.63 -28.41
N GLN A 7 3.41 58.22 -27.35
CA GLN A 7 3.96 58.10 -25.98
C GLN A 7 3.46 56.83 -25.26
N SER A 8 2.34 56.24 -25.68
CA SER A 8 1.81 54.99 -25.08
C SER A 8 2.43 53.71 -25.67
N ALA A 9 3.07 53.77 -26.85
CA ALA A 9 3.66 52.57 -27.46
C ALA A 9 4.99 52.16 -26.81
N CYS A 10 5.77 53.11 -26.26
CA CYS A 10 7.04 52.79 -25.59
C CYS A 10 6.87 52.21 -24.18
N LEU A 11 5.78 52.52 -23.47
CA LEU A 11 5.60 52.03 -22.09
C LEU A 11 5.13 50.56 -22.01
N ALA A 12 4.53 50.02 -23.07
CA ALA A 12 4.05 48.64 -23.07
C ALA A 12 5.16 47.60 -23.28
N VAL A 13 6.28 47.98 -23.94
CA VAL A 13 7.39 47.07 -24.24
C VAL A 13 8.37 46.95 -23.05
N LEU A 14 8.41 47.95 -22.16
CA LEU A 14 9.28 47.93 -20.98
C LEU A 14 8.78 47.01 -19.85
N MET A 15 7.49 46.63 -19.85
CA MET A 15 6.91 45.75 -18.83
C MET A 15 7.07 44.25 -19.12
N TRP A 16 7.66 43.86 -20.25
CA TRP A 16 7.89 42.45 -20.60
C TRP A 16 9.28 41.91 -20.23
N ILE A 17 10.20 42.75 -19.77
CA ILE A 17 11.59 42.34 -19.46
C ILE A 17 11.88 42.11 -17.97
N ILE A 18 10.89 42.23 -17.08
CA ILE A 18 11.06 42.04 -15.62
C ILE A 18 10.45 40.72 -15.11
N SER A 19 9.91 39.86 -16.00
CA SER A 19 9.49 38.52 -15.58
C SER A 19 10.66 37.51 -15.58
N CYS A 20 11.76 37.89 -14.94
CA CYS A 20 12.70 36.94 -14.32
C CYS A 20 12.44 37.01 -12.80
N GLY A 21 11.18 36.84 -12.42
CA GLY A 21 10.79 36.62 -11.04
C GLY A 21 11.19 35.20 -10.67
N GLY A 22 12.19 35.08 -9.81
CA GLY A 22 12.45 33.86 -9.06
C GLY A 22 11.22 33.54 -8.23
N GLY A 23 10.34 32.71 -8.78
CA GLY A 23 9.35 32.01 -7.99
C GLY A 23 10.06 30.89 -7.25
N ASP A 24 9.83 30.78 -5.94
CA ASP A 24 9.92 29.54 -5.20
C ASP A 24 9.16 28.46 -6.00
N GLN A 25 9.88 27.75 -6.88
CA GLN A 25 9.44 26.45 -7.34
C GLN A 25 9.33 25.62 -6.06
N PRO A 26 8.17 25.01 -5.76
CA PRO A 26 8.16 23.90 -4.83
C PRO A 26 9.25 22.96 -5.32
N GLN A 27 10.33 22.84 -4.56
CA GLN A 27 11.40 21.90 -4.86
C GLN A 27 10.71 20.57 -5.14
N PRO A 28 10.88 19.96 -6.32
CA PRO A 28 10.41 18.61 -6.53
C PRO A 28 10.90 17.80 -5.35
N ALA A 29 9.98 17.16 -4.61
CA ALA A 29 10.36 16.32 -3.50
C ALA A 29 11.51 15.43 -3.98
N PRO A 30 12.60 15.28 -3.19
CA PRO A 30 13.72 14.44 -3.59
C PRO A 30 13.16 13.14 -4.14
N ALA A 31 13.64 12.72 -5.33
CA ALA A 31 13.26 11.43 -5.87
C ALA A 31 13.39 10.40 -4.74
N PRO A 32 12.35 9.58 -4.47
CA PRO A 32 12.40 8.63 -3.37
C PRO A 32 13.72 7.88 -3.48
N ALA A 33 14.47 7.82 -2.37
CA ALA A 33 15.71 7.08 -2.36
C ALA A 33 15.44 5.67 -2.93
N PRO A 34 16.33 5.09 -3.76
CA PRO A 34 16.15 3.74 -4.26
C PRO A 34 15.89 2.79 -3.08
N GLY A 35 14.64 2.33 -2.93
CA GLY A 35 14.18 1.56 -1.76
C GLY A 35 12.99 2.15 -0.99
N GLN A 36 12.56 3.38 -1.26
CA GLN A 36 11.28 3.89 -0.75
C GLN A 36 10.12 3.39 -1.63
N GLN A 37 9.77 2.11 -1.44
CA GLN A 37 8.55 1.55 -1.97
C GLN A 37 7.37 2.25 -1.29
N THR A 38 6.60 3.03 -2.05
CA THR A 38 5.37 3.65 -1.52
C THR A 38 4.45 2.54 -1.04
N ASN A 39 4.13 2.54 0.26
CA ASN A 39 3.30 1.53 0.95
C ASN A 39 1.82 1.51 0.49
N ALA A 40 1.52 2.03 -0.71
CA ALA A 40 0.17 2.10 -1.25
C ALA A 40 -0.44 0.72 -1.55
N ASN A 41 0.37 -0.34 -1.53
CA ASN A 41 -0.06 -1.72 -1.82
C ASN A 41 0.21 -2.69 -0.65
N GLN A 42 0.41 -2.18 0.56
CA GLN A 42 0.49 -3.02 1.76
C GLN A 42 -0.85 -3.07 2.48
N LEU A 43 -1.22 -4.27 2.94
CA LEU A 43 -2.41 -4.47 3.77
C LEU A 43 -2.27 -3.70 5.08
N THR A 44 -3.27 -2.91 5.42
CA THR A 44 -3.37 -2.27 6.73
C THR A 44 -3.88 -3.25 7.78
N ALA A 45 -3.71 -2.93 9.07
CA ALA A 45 -4.29 -3.74 10.15
C ALA A 45 -5.83 -3.82 10.06
N GLN A 46 -6.47 -2.78 9.54
CA GLN A 46 -7.92 -2.76 9.31
C GLN A 46 -8.31 -3.73 8.19
N ASP A 47 -7.57 -3.75 7.08
CA ASP A 47 -7.81 -4.70 5.99
C ASP A 47 -7.67 -6.15 6.46
N VAL A 48 -6.60 -6.43 7.20
CA VAL A 48 -6.36 -7.76 7.78
C VAL A 48 -7.51 -8.17 8.69
N THR A 49 -7.97 -7.27 9.56
CA THR A 49 -9.09 -7.56 10.47
C THR A 49 -10.37 -7.85 9.70
N ALA A 50 -10.72 -7.01 8.71
CA ALA A 50 -11.92 -7.17 7.91
C ALA A 50 -11.93 -8.52 7.16
N VAL A 51 -10.81 -8.89 6.53
CA VAL A 51 -10.68 -10.17 5.80
C VAL A 51 -10.77 -11.36 6.75
N VAL A 52 -10.10 -11.32 7.90
CA VAL A 52 -10.15 -12.41 8.88
C VAL A 52 -11.57 -12.60 9.42
N THR A 53 -12.28 -11.51 9.75
CA THR A 53 -13.67 -11.59 10.20
C THR A 53 -14.58 -12.18 9.13
N ALA A 54 -14.46 -11.73 7.88
CA ALA A 54 -15.24 -12.28 6.77
C ALA A 54 -14.96 -13.77 6.54
N ALA A 55 -13.69 -14.17 6.57
CA ALA A 55 -13.28 -15.58 6.42
C ALA A 55 -13.76 -16.46 7.59
N ALA A 56 -13.71 -15.96 8.82
CA ALA A 56 -14.20 -16.69 9.99
C ALA A 56 -15.74 -16.86 9.99
N ALA A 57 -16.45 -15.91 9.38
CA ALA A 57 -17.90 -15.93 9.24
C ALA A 57 -18.39 -16.77 8.05
N SER A 58 -17.56 -16.99 7.02
CA SER A 58 -17.94 -17.74 5.82
C SER A 58 -18.08 -19.25 6.05
N VAL A 59 -17.51 -19.77 7.15
CA VAL A 59 -17.57 -21.20 7.50
C VAL A 59 -18.01 -21.40 8.95
N ASN A 60 -18.90 -22.38 9.17
CA ASN A 60 -19.39 -22.74 10.50
C ASN A 60 -18.63 -23.92 11.13
N VAL A 61 -17.31 -23.96 10.93
CA VAL A 61 -16.44 -25.00 11.51
C VAL A 61 -15.24 -24.35 12.21
N PRO A 62 -14.59 -25.03 13.17
CA PRO A 62 -13.33 -24.57 13.73
C PRO A 62 -12.25 -24.47 12.65
N VAL A 63 -11.50 -23.37 12.63
CA VAL A 63 -10.50 -23.05 11.61
C VAL A 63 -9.42 -22.11 12.14
N ALA A 64 -8.18 -22.32 11.68
CA ALA A 64 -7.11 -21.34 11.80
C ALA A 64 -6.93 -20.57 10.49
N ILE A 65 -6.77 -19.26 10.58
CA ILE A 65 -6.66 -18.33 9.45
C ILE A 65 -5.35 -17.58 9.61
N ALA A 66 -4.47 -17.68 8.62
CA ALA A 66 -3.23 -16.91 8.56
C ALA A 66 -3.31 -15.89 7.42
N VAL A 67 -2.81 -14.69 7.66
CA VAL A 67 -2.71 -13.62 6.66
C VAL A 67 -1.24 -13.24 6.51
N THR A 68 -0.78 -13.21 5.27
CA THR A 68 0.59 -12.84 4.91
C THR A 68 0.59 -11.69 3.92
N ASN A 69 1.64 -10.88 3.94
CA ASN A 69 1.88 -9.87 2.90
C ASN A 69 2.51 -10.51 1.65
N ARG A 70 2.75 -9.70 0.60
CA ARG A 70 3.31 -10.17 -0.67
C ARG A 70 4.71 -10.80 -0.54
N GLN A 71 5.49 -10.44 0.48
CA GLN A 71 6.78 -11.04 0.78
C GLN A 71 6.66 -12.33 1.62
N GLY A 72 5.45 -12.76 1.98
CA GLY A 72 5.21 -13.93 2.83
C GLY A 72 5.42 -13.66 4.33
N ASN A 73 5.57 -12.39 4.73
CA ASN A 73 5.63 -12.02 6.14
C ASN A 73 4.25 -12.19 6.77
N ILE A 74 4.22 -12.79 7.96
CA ILE A 74 2.98 -13.03 8.70
C ILE A 74 2.49 -11.68 9.25
N LEU A 75 1.25 -11.33 8.92
CA LEU A 75 0.57 -10.15 9.45
C LEU A 75 -0.37 -10.50 10.59
N ALA A 76 -1.04 -11.65 10.51
CA ALA A 76 -1.92 -12.15 11.56
C ALA A 76 -2.09 -13.67 11.49
N VAL A 77 -2.36 -14.26 12.65
CA VAL A 77 -2.86 -15.63 12.79
C VAL A 77 -4.04 -15.60 13.75
N TYR A 78 -5.21 -16.01 13.28
CA TYR A 78 -6.43 -16.11 14.07
C TYR A 78 -6.87 -17.56 14.17
N VAL A 79 -7.41 -17.94 15.32
CA VAL A 79 -7.89 -19.31 15.56
C VAL A 79 -9.28 -19.25 16.14
N LYS A 80 -10.25 -19.83 15.43
CA LYS A 80 -11.63 -19.94 15.91
C LYS A 80 -11.68 -20.93 17.09
N PRO A 81 -12.49 -20.69 18.13
CA PRO A 81 -12.63 -21.63 19.24
C PRO A 81 -12.98 -23.05 18.77
N GLY A 82 -12.39 -24.04 19.45
CA GLY A 82 -12.56 -25.46 19.10
C GLY A 82 -11.66 -25.96 17.97
N THR A 83 -10.77 -25.12 17.43
CA THR A 83 -9.82 -25.57 16.38
C THR A 83 -8.79 -26.52 17.00
N PRO A 84 -8.58 -27.72 16.41
CA PRO A 84 -7.56 -28.65 16.88
C PRO A 84 -6.16 -28.03 16.89
N SER A 85 -5.32 -28.40 17.86
CA SER A 85 -3.93 -27.96 17.91
C SER A 85 -3.11 -28.50 16.74
N THR A 86 -3.45 -29.70 16.24
CA THR A 86 -2.82 -30.32 15.09
C THR A 86 -3.82 -30.66 14.00
N SER A 87 -3.37 -30.55 12.75
CA SER A 87 -4.12 -30.94 11.54
C SER A 87 -3.23 -31.80 10.66
N ILE A 88 -3.86 -32.60 9.80
CA ILE A 88 -3.12 -33.41 8.82
C ILE A 88 -2.61 -32.47 7.72
N GLY A 89 -1.29 -32.29 7.67
CA GLY A 89 -0.60 -31.53 6.64
C GLY A 89 -0.22 -32.41 5.44
N ASN A 90 0.81 -31.98 4.72
CA ASN A 90 1.30 -32.71 3.56
C ASN A 90 1.78 -34.12 3.94
N PHE A 91 1.59 -35.07 3.01
CA PHE A 91 2.01 -36.47 3.15
C PHE A 91 1.39 -37.20 4.36
N GLY A 92 0.26 -36.72 4.87
CA GLY A 92 -0.42 -37.33 6.01
C GLY A 92 0.21 -37.03 7.37
N VAL A 93 1.19 -36.11 7.43
CA VAL A 93 1.92 -35.79 8.67
C VAL A 93 1.12 -34.81 9.52
N ALA A 94 0.87 -35.17 10.78
CA ALA A 94 0.26 -34.26 11.75
C ALA A 94 1.19 -33.07 12.02
N THR A 95 0.69 -31.86 11.81
CA THR A 95 1.43 -30.59 11.97
C THR A 95 0.60 -29.65 12.83
N ASP A 96 1.24 -28.68 13.51
CA ASP A 96 0.50 -27.62 14.19
C ASP A 96 -0.42 -26.89 13.20
N THR A 97 -1.68 -26.73 13.57
CA THR A 97 -2.71 -26.18 12.67
C THR A 97 -2.42 -24.72 12.28
N ARG A 98 -1.76 -23.93 13.14
CA ARG A 98 -1.37 -22.55 12.84
C ARG A 98 -0.22 -22.51 11.86
N GLU A 99 0.78 -23.36 12.07
CA GLU A 99 1.92 -23.47 11.14
C GLU A 99 1.47 -23.96 9.76
N LEU A 100 0.52 -24.90 9.71
CA LEU A 100 -0.11 -25.33 8.47
C LEU A 100 -0.81 -24.15 7.77
N ALA A 101 -1.62 -23.37 8.48
CA ALA A 101 -2.28 -22.19 7.92
C ALA A 101 -1.28 -21.16 7.39
N VAL A 102 -0.20 -20.90 8.13
CA VAL A 102 0.89 -20.00 7.72
C VAL A 102 1.58 -20.52 6.45
N GLY A 103 1.86 -21.81 6.38
CA GLY A 103 2.45 -22.43 5.19
C GLY A 103 1.59 -22.22 3.95
N LEU A 104 0.28 -22.49 4.06
CA LEU A 104 -0.68 -22.29 2.97
C LEU A 104 -0.77 -20.82 2.55
N ALA A 105 -0.82 -19.89 3.51
CA ALA A 105 -0.88 -18.45 3.23
C ALA A 105 0.38 -17.97 2.49
N ARG A 106 1.57 -18.42 2.90
CA ARG A 106 2.84 -18.10 2.22
C ARG A 106 2.88 -18.64 0.80
N THR A 107 2.41 -19.87 0.58
CA THR A 107 2.28 -20.44 -0.77
C THR A 107 1.34 -19.59 -1.62
N ALA A 108 0.18 -19.19 -1.10
CA ALA A 108 -0.74 -18.31 -1.81
C ALA A 108 -0.10 -16.95 -2.15
N SER A 109 0.61 -16.33 -1.21
CA SER A 109 1.30 -15.05 -1.44
C SER A 109 2.39 -15.15 -2.52
N PHE A 110 3.09 -16.28 -2.62
CA PHE A 110 4.12 -16.52 -3.63
C PHE A 110 3.55 -16.56 -5.07
N PHE A 111 2.32 -17.05 -5.24
CA PHE A 111 1.67 -17.20 -6.56
C PHE A 111 0.64 -16.12 -6.90
N SER A 112 0.38 -15.19 -5.97
CA SER A 112 -0.54 -14.06 -6.19
C SER A 112 0.02 -13.02 -7.16
#